data_AF-A0A1M4YE50-F1
#
_entry.id   AF-A0A1M4YE50-F1
#
_cell.length_a   1.000
_cell.length_b   1.000
_cell.length_c   1.000
_cell.angle_alpha   90.00
_cell.angle_beta   90.00
_cell.angle_gamma   90.00
#
_symmetry.space_group_name_H-M   'P 1'
#
loop_
_entity.id
_entity.type
_entity.pdbx_description
1 polymer ?
#
loop_
_entity_poly.entity_id
_entity_poly.type
_entity_poly.pdbx_seq_one_letter_code
_entity_poly.pdbx_strand_id
1 'polypeptide(L)'
;MKLHSEGKIDENGKIFSDELITEKQGYEAMLLMLYNYWKSTDSNDLTDILSGGEYWLDYDIPADSAFWEYWLEAVDKIKKNGFLKLKKLSKE
;
A
#
# COMPACT_ATOMS: atom_id res chain seq x y z
N MET A 1 -11.85 -8.52 -6.58
CA MET A 1 -12.02 -7.19 -7.21
C MET A 1 -10.67 -6.87 -7.83
N LYS A 2 -10.56 -6.69 -9.16
CA LYS A 2 -9.26 -6.39 -9.79
C LYS A 2 -8.82 -5.01 -9.29
N LEU A 3 -7.73 -4.97 -8.54
CA LEU A 3 -7.12 -3.73 -8.08
C LEU A 3 -6.59 -3.03 -9.33
N HIS A 4 -6.99 -1.77 -9.49
CA HIS A 4 -6.70 -0.98 -10.68
C HIS A 4 -5.45 -0.15 -10.36
N SER A 5 -4.26 -0.76 -10.43
CA SER A 5 -3.06 0.07 -10.60
C SER A 5 -3.23 0.78 -11.96
N GLU A 6 -3.03 2.10 -12.02
CA GLU A 6 -3.21 2.91 -13.23
C GLU A 6 -2.11 2.58 -14.29
N GLY A 7 -1.91 1.31 -14.64
CA GLY A 7 -0.86 0.84 -15.55
C GLY A 7 0.54 0.79 -14.95
N LYS A 8 0.67 0.89 -13.62
CA LYS A 8 1.96 0.87 -12.90
C LYS A 8 2.51 -0.54 -12.66
N ILE A 9 1.72 -1.57 -12.96
CA ILE A 9 2.09 -2.98 -12.90
C ILE A 9 1.67 -3.63 -14.22
N ASP A 10 2.55 -4.41 -14.86
CA ASP A 10 2.19 -5.20 -16.04
C ASP A 10 1.56 -6.55 -15.70
N GLU A 11 1.24 -7.33 -16.74
CA GLU A 11 0.68 -8.68 -16.60
C GLU A 11 1.61 -9.70 -15.91
N ASN A 12 2.91 -9.37 -15.79
CA ASN A 12 3.94 -10.18 -15.14
C ASN A 12 4.22 -9.72 -13.71
N GLY A 13 3.49 -8.72 -13.19
CA GLY A 13 3.72 -8.16 -11.86
C GLY A 13 4.88 -7.17 -11.79
N LYS A 14 5.46 -6.79 -12.94
CA LYS A 14 6.59 -5.86 -12.98
C LYS A 14 6.12 -4.43 -12.77
N ILE A 15 6.81 -3.70 -11.91
CA ILE A 15 6.48 -2.32 -11.55
C ILE A 15 7.20 -1.34 -12.47
N PHE A 16 6.47 -0.32 -12.93
CA PHE A 16 7.00 0.78 -13.75
C PHE A 16 6.49 2.11 -13.19
N SER A 17 7.22 2.69 -12.24
CA SER A 17 6.85 3.98 -11.65
C SER A 17 8.08 4.75 -11.15
N ASP A 18 8.36 5.89 -11.78
CA ASP A 18 9.41 6.84 -11.36
C ASP A 18 8.85 8.01 -10.52
N GLU A 19 7.58 7.94 -10.12
CA GLU A 19 6.93 9.00 -9.35
C GLU A 19 7.51 9.13 -7.94
N LEU A 20 7.90 10.35 -7.56
CA LEU A 20 8.31 10.68 -6.20
C LEU A 20 7.14 11.28 -5.40
N ILE A 21 7.07 10.96 -4.12
CA ILE A 21 6.13 11.53 -3.15
C ILE A 21 6.91 12.19 -2.01
N THR A 22 6.31 13.19 -1.37
CA THR A 22 6.90 13.79 -0.16
C THR A 22 6.90 12.79 1.01
N GLU A 23 7.77 12.99 1.99
CA GLU A 23 7.84 12.13 3.18
C GLU A 23 6.50 12.09 3.92
N LYS A 24 5.80 13.22 3.99
CA LYS A 24 4.46 13.30 4.58
C LYS A 24 3.46 12.43 3.82
N GLN A 25 3.45 12.53 2.48
CA GLN A 25 2.55 11.72 1.65
C GLN A 25 2.85 10.23 1.78
N GLY A 26 4.12 9.84 1.86
CA GLY A 26 4.53 8.46 2.08
C GLY A 26 4.08 7.93 3.42
N TYR A 27 4.26 8.71 4.49
CA TYR A 27 3.80 8.33 5.83
C TYR A 27 2.27 8.17 5.90
N GLU A 28 1.52 9.12 5.32
CA GLU A 28 0.06 9.04 5.27
C GLU A 28 -0.41 7.87 4.39
N ALA A 29 0.25 7.59 3.27
CA ALA A 29 -0.08 6.45 2.43
C ALA A 29 0.15 5.12 3.16
N MET A 30 1.26 5.00 3.89
CA MET A 30 1.57 3.81 4.70
C MET A 30 0.48 3.56 5.76
N LEU A 31 0.09 4.59 6.51
CA LEU A 31 -0.96 4.44 7.53
C LEU A 31 -2.32 4.04 6.92
N LEU A 32 -2.66 4.60 5.76
CA LEU A 32 -3.88 4.26 5.04
C LEU A 32 -3.87 2.80 4.55
N MET A 33 -2.73 2.38 4.00
CA MET A 33 -2.53 1.02 3.49
C MET A 33 -2.67 -0.01 4.62
N LEU A 34 -1.96 0.19 5.74
CA LEU A 34 -2.05 -0.68 6.92
C LEU A 34 -3.47 -0.73 7.50
N TYR A 35 -4.15 0.41 7.59
CA TYR A 35 -5.53 0.45 8.08
C TYR A 35 -6.50 -0.33 7.19
N ASN A 36 -6.34 -0.21 5.87
CA ASN A 36 -7.18 -0.94 4.91
C ASN A 36 -6.86 -2.44 4.92
N TYR A 37 -5.58 -2.81 5.02
CA TYR A 37 -5.14 -4.20 5.14
C TYR A 37 -5.73 -4.86 6.39
N TRP A 38 -5.61 -4.20 7.54
CA TRP A 38 -6.23 -4.68 8.79
C TRP A 38 -7.73 -4.84 8.62
N LYS A 39 -8.43 -3.86 8.03
CA LYS A 39 -9.88 -3.95 7.80
C LYS A 39 -10.31 -5.07 6.84
N SER A 40 -9.47 -5.43 5.88
CA SER A 40 -9.82 -6.44 4.87
C SER A 40 -9.48 -7.86 5.32
N THR A 41 -8.52 -8.01 6.23
CA THR A 41 -8.00 -9.32 6.67
C THR A 41 -8.33 -9.66 8.12
N ASP A 42 -8.68 -8.66 8.94
CA ASP A 42 -8.70 -8.71 10.41
C ASP A 42 -7.38 -9.24 11.03
N SER A 43 -6.29 -9.27 10.26
CA SER A 43 -4.99 -9.74 10.75
C SER A 43 -4.36 -8.69 11.65
N ASN A 44 -4.04 -9.12 12.87
CA ASN A 44 -3.23 -8.36 13.83
C ASN A 44 -1.82 -8.96 13.96
N ASP A 45 -1.47 -9.93 13.11
CA ASP A 45 -0.16 -10.56 13.10
C ASP A 45 0.80 -9.70 12.27
N LEU A 46 1.87 -9.23 12.92
CA LEU A 46 2.89 -8.45 12.26
C LEU A 46 3.65 -9.29 11.22
N THR A 47 3.78 -10.61 11.43
CA THR A 47 4.43 -11.50 10.48
C THR A 47 3.63 -11.63 9.19
N ASP A 48 2.29 -11.66 9.25
CA ASP A 48 1.44 -11.64 8.05
C ASP A 48 1.68 -10.36 7.24
N ILE A 49 1.69 -9.20 7.91
CA ILE A 49 1.91 -7.90 7.27
C ILE A 49 3.30 -7.83 6.63
N LEU A 50 4.33 -8.30 7.34
CA LEU A 50 5.71 -8.26 6.86
C LEU A 50 5.97 -9.26 5.73
N SER A 51 5.26 -10.39 5.70
CA SER A 51 5.36 -11.37 4.61
C SER A 51 4.82 -10.83 3.29
N GLY A 52 3.74 -10.04 3.31
CA GLY A 52 3.24 -9.34 2.12
C GLY A 52 4.14 -8.17 1.70
N GLY A 53 4.85 -7.56 2.65
CA GLY A 53 5.79 -6.45 2.40
C GLY A 53 7.19 -6.89 1.93
N GLU A 54 7.41 -8.18 1.66
CA GLU A 54 8.70 -8.69 1.22
C GLU A 54 9.10 -8.08 -0.14
N TYR A 55 10.31 -7.53 -0.18
CA TYR A 55 10.66 -6.44 -1.09
C TYR A 55 10.72 -6.91 -2.55
N TRP A 56 11.35 -8.05 -2.89
CA TRP A 56 11.52 -8.49 -4.28
C TRP A 56 11.72 -10.00 -4.42
N LEU A 57 10.92 -10.66 -5.27
CA LEU A 57 11.24 -12.01 -5.77
C LEU A 57 12.28 -11.94 -6.90
N ASP A 58 12.24 -10.87 -7.69
CA ASP A 58 13.17 -10.53 -8.77
C ASP A 58 13.16 -9.00 -8.99
N TYR A 59 14.06 -8.48 -9.83
CA TYR A 59 14.17 -7.05 -10.13
C TYR A 59 12.84 -6.47 -10.61
N ASP A 60 12.33 -5.48 -9.88
CA ASP A 60 11.03 -4.81 -10.10
C ASP A 60 9.78 -5.71 -9.99
N ILE A 61 9.90 -6.92 -9.43
CA ILE A 61 8.78 -7.84 -9.18
C ILE A 61 8.63 -8.07 -7.67
N PRO A 62 7.57 -7.51 -7.03
CA PRO A 62 7.35 -7.65 -5.60
C PRO A 62 6.99 -9.11 -5.26
N ALA A 63 7.24 -9.52 -4.01
CA ALA A 63 6.89 -10.87 -3.58
C ALA A 63 5.38 -11.13 -3.55
N ASP A 64 4.62 -10.09 -3.18
CA ASP A 64 3.18 -10.06 -3.29
C ASP A 64 2.74 -8.82 -4.09
N SER A 65 2.36 -9.04 -5.36
CA SER A 65 1.88 -7.95 -6.22
C SER A 65 0.58 -7.33 -5.70
N ALA A 66 -0.29 -8.08 -5.01
CA ALA A 66 -1.50 -7.53 -4.44
C ALA A 66 -1.20 -6.60 -3.25
N PHE A 67 -0.19 -6.94 -2.44
CA PHE A 67 0.27 -6.08 -1.37
C PHE A 67 0.83 -4.75 -1.91
N TRP A 68 1.56 -4.81 -3.03
CA TRP A 68 2.03 -3.62 -3.73
C TRP A 68 0.89 -2.75 -4.28
N GLU A 69 -0.19 -3.37 -4.78
CA GLU A 69 -1.38 -2.63 -5.24
C GLU A 69 -2.08 -1.87 -4.11
N TYR A 70 -2.15 -2.44 -2.90
CA TYR A 70 -2.67 -1.71 -1.73
C TYR A 70 -1.86 -0.45 -1.40
N TRP A 71 -0.54 -0.53 -1.57
CA TRP A 71 0.35 0.61 -1.42
C TRP A 71 0.08 1.69 -2.48
N LEU A 72 0.02 1.31 -3.77
CA LEU A 72 -0.25 2.25 -4.86
C LEU A 72 -1.60 2.96 -4.69
N GLU A 73 -2.64 2.21 -4.31
CA GLU A 73 -3.97 2.78 -4.07
C GLU A 73 -3.95 3.79 -2.91
N ALA A 74 -3.19 3.51 -1.85
CA ALA A 74 -3.05 4.41 -0.73
C ALA A 74 -2.31 5.71 -1.14
N VAL A 75 -1.22 5.60 -1.90
CA VAL A 75 -0.49 6.76 -2.44
C VAL A 75 -1.41 7.64 -3.29
N ASP A 76 -2.16 7.04 -4.22
CA ASP A 76 -3.05 7.79 -5.10
C ASP A 76 -4.16 8.50 -4.32
N LYS A 77 -4.71 7.86 -3.29
CA LYS A 77 -5.70 8.50 -2.39
C LYS A 77 -5.12 9.70 -1.66
N ILE A 78 -3.89 9.63 -1.17
CA ILE A 78 -3.24 10.75 -0.47
C ILE A 78 -2.88 11.87 -1.45
N LYS A 79 -2.35 11.55 -2.64
CA LYS A 79 -2.08 12.54 -3.69
C LYS A 79 -3.34 13.32 -4.08
N LYS A 80 -4.48 12.62 -4.21
CA LYS A 80 -5.77 13.22 -4.62
C LYS A 80 -6.45 14.01 -3.48
N ASN A 81 -6.36 13.56 -2.22
CA ASN A 81 -7.16 14.11 -1.11
C ASN A 81 -6.37 14.91 -0.06
N GLY A 82 -5.03 14.86 -0.07
CA GLY A 82 -4.14 15.73 0.69
C GLY A 82 -3.99 15.48 2.20
N PHE A 83 -4.85 14.67 2.83
CA PHE A 83 -4.68 14.24 4.23
C PHE A 83 -5.59 13.07 4.64
N LEU A 84 -5.11 12.29 5.61
CA LEU A 84 -5.91 11.25 6.27
C LEU A 84 -6.80 11.80 7.39
N LYS A 85 -8.09 11.44 7.38
CA LYS A 85 -8.97 11.52 8.56
C LYS A 85 -9.00 10.17 9.28
N LEU A 86 -7.86 9.69 9.78
CA LEU A 86 -7.89 8.51 10.66
C LEU A 86 -8.60 8.89 11.97
N LYS A 87 -9.54 8.05 12.42
CA LYS A 87 -10.24 8.26 13.69
C LYS A 87 -9.22 8.36 14.82
N LYS A 88 -9.42 9.31 15.75
CA LYS A 88 -8.72 9.30 17.04
C LYS A 88 -8.98 7.95 17.69
N LEU A 89 -7.92 7.18 17.93
CA LEU A 89 -7.99 6.03 18.81
C LEU A 89 -8.43 6.55 20.18
N SER A 90 -9.61 6.15 20.63
CA SER A 90 -10.03 6.38 22.01
C SER A 90 -9.06 5.63 22.90
N LYS A 91 -8.43 6.34 23.84
CA LYS A 91 -7.66 5.70 24.90
C LYS A 91 -8.62 4.88 25.74
N GLU A 92 -8.35 3.58 25.86
CA GLU A 92 -8.86 2.76 26.96
C GLU A 92 -8.25 3.23 28.29
#